data_AF-A0AAU8FU14-F1
#
_entry.id   AF-A0AAU8FU14-F1
#
_cell.length_a   1.000
_cell.length_b   1.000
_cell.length_c   1.000
_cell.angle_alpha   90.00
_cell.angle_beta   90.00
_cell.angle_gamma   90.00
#
_symmetry.space_group_name_H-M   'P 1'
#
loop_
_entity.id
_entity.type
_entity.pdbx_description
1 polymer ?
#
loop_
_entity_poly.entity_id
_entity_poly.type
_entity_poly.pdbx_seq_one_letter_code
_entity_poly.pdbx_strand_id
1 'polypeptide(L)'
;MSGQIIINYEFENSHGQIIYLGEWHTHPECSPSPSQRDLSMIREQFKLTSLNTNFVLLLIQGFEVLDVGVLDKRGFVSRLITYPVHPQL
;
A
#
# COMPACT_ATOMS: atom_id res chain seq x y z
N MET A 1 15.78 -9.81 1.42
CA MET A 1 14.97 -10.35 2.53
C MET A 1 13.84 -9.39 2.77
N SER A 2 12.70 -9.61 2.11
CA SER A 2 11.50 -8.79 2.28
C SER A 2 10.80 -9.16 3.59
N GLY A 3 9.99 -8.26 4.16
CA GLY A 3 9.19 -8.48 5.37
C GLY A 3 8.16 -9.63 5.29
N GLN A 4 8.19 -10.44 4.22
CA GLN A 4 7.28 -11.55 3.97
C GLN A 4 7.27 -12.60 5.09
N ILE A 5 8.41 -12.82 5.75
CA ILE A 5 8.51 -13.76 6.88
C ILE A 5 7.61 -13.31 8.03
N ILE A 6 7.60 -12.01 8.33
CA ILE A 6 6.78 -11.42 9.40
C ILE A 6 5.30 -11.49 8.99
N ILE A 7 4.97 -11.15 7.75
CA ILE A 7 3.60 -11.22 7.23
C ILE A 7 3.03 -12.63 7.37
N ASN A 8 3.78 -13.65 6.96
CA ASN A 8 3.33 -15.05 7.05
C ASN A 8 3.20 -15.49 8.51
N TYR A 9 4.17 -15.15 9.36
CA TYR A 9 4.16 -15.47 10.78
C TYR A 9 2.94 -14.87 11.50
N GLU A 10 2.64 -13.59 11.28
CA GLU A 10 1.48 -12.93 11.91
C GLU A 10 0.15 -13.48 11.39
N PHE A 11 0.06 -13.81 10.10
CA PHE A 11 -1.15 -14.44 9.56
C PHE A 11 -1.39 -15.83 10.19
N GLU A 12 -0.37 -16.67 10.26
CA GLU A 12 -0.48 -18.01 10.85
C GLU A 12 -0.79 -17.95 12.35
N ASN A 13 -0.09 -17.11 13.11
CA ASN A 13 -0.28 -16.97 14.56
C ASN A 13 -1.61 -16.35 14.95
N SER A 14 -2.16 -15.48 14.11
CA SER A 14 -3.49 -14.91 14.34
C SER A 14 -4.62 -15.82 13.87
N HIS A 15 -4.32 -17.05 13.43
CA HIS A 15 -5.28 -17.95 12.78
C HIS A 15 -6.06 -17.27 11.64
N GLY A 16 -5.35 -16.41 10.90
CA GLY A 16 -5.88 -15.64 9.78
C GLY A 16 -6.69 -14.40 10.13
N GLN A 17 -6.69 -13.95 11.39
CA GLN A 17 -7.36 -12.71 11.80
C GLN A 17 -6.57 -11.44 11.44
N ILE A 18 -5.24 -11.53 11.37
CA ILE A 18 -4.36 -10.44 10.95
C ILE A 18 -4.00 -10.66 9.49
N ILE A 19 -4.40 -9.73 8.63
CA ILE A 19 -4.12 -9.77 7.19
C ILE A 19 -3.23 -8.60 6.79
N TYR A 20 -2.35 -8.88 5.84
CA TYR A 20 -1.54 -7.85 5.20
C TYR A 20 -2.33 -7.16 4.10
N LEU A 21 -2.43 -5.83 4.17
CA LEU A 21 -3.17 -5.02 3.20
C LEU A 21 -2.27 -4.36 2.16
N GLY A 22 -0.99 -4.10 2.46
CA GLY A 22 -0.06 -3.44 1.56
C GLY A 22 0.97 -2.58 2.27
N GLU A 23 1.55 -1.65 1.52
CA GLU A 23 2.62 -0.76 1.99
C GLU A 23 2.15 0.69 2.08
N TRP A 24 2.78 1.42 2.99
CA TRP A 24 2.65 2.87 3.05
C TRP A 24 4.01 3.52 3.28
N HIS A 25 4.21 4.69 2.67
CA HIS A 25 5.40 5.51 2.90
C HIS A 25 5.15 6.97 2.51
N THR A 26 6.17 7.82 2.66
CA THR A 26 6.10 9.25 2.35
C THR A 26 6.96 9.60 1.14
N HIS A 27 6.51 10.54 0.33
CA HIS A 27 7.33 11.22 -0.68
C HIS A 27 7.46 12.70 -0.32
N PRO A 28 8.63 13.33 -0.50
CA PRO A 28 8.80 14.76 -0.29
C PRO A 28 8.27 15.58 -1.50
N GLU A 29 7.03 15.32 -1.89
CA GLU A 29 6.33 15.93 -3.04
C GLU A 29 4.99 16.51 -2.56
N CYS A 30 4.55 17.66 -3.08
CA CYS A 30 3.22 18.20 -2.74
C CYS A 30 2.11 17.26 -3.19
N SER A 31 2.21 16.78 -4.42
CA SER A 31 1.33 15.78 -5.03
C SER A 31 2.18 14.55 -5.40
N PRO A 32 2.19 13.50 -4.55
CA PRO A 32 3.05 12.35 -4.75
C PRO A 32 2.57 11.51 -5.92
N SER A 33 3.50 10.76 -6.52
CA SER A 33 3.17 9.69 -7.46
C SER A 33 4.01 8.43 -7.20
N PRO A 34 3.48 7.22 -7.46
CA PRO A 34 4.25 5.99 -7.30
C PRO A 34 5.44 5.95 -8.25
N SER A 35 6.63 5.72 -7.70
CA SER A 35 7.82 5.50 -8.52
C SER A 35 7.75 4.13 -9.20
N GLN A 36 8.57 3.93 -10.23
CA GLN A 36 8.72 2.62 -10.86
C GLN A 36 9.19 1.54 -9.86
N ARG A 37 9.92 1.93 -8.82
CA ARG A 37 10.37 1.04 -7.76
C ARG A 37 9.19 0.58 -6.91
N ASP A 38 8.31 1.50 -6.52
CA ASP A 38 7.10 1.20 -5.74
C ASP A 38 6.19 0.25 -6.52
N LEU A 39 5.96 0.53 -7.81
CA LEU A 39 5.16 -0.32 -8.69
C LEU A 39 5.76 -1.73 -8.86
N SER A 40 7.08 -1.85 -8.88
CA SER A 40 7.75 -3.16 -9.00
C SER A 40 7.63 -3.95 -7.70
N MET A 41 7.81 -3.28 -6.55
CA MET A 41 7.68 -3.87 -5.22
C MET A 41 6.26 -4.43 -4.98
N ILE A 42 5.20 -3.64 -5.21
CA ILE A 42 3.83 -4.12 -4.97
C ILE A 42 3.42 -5.25 -5.92
N ARG A 43 3.96 -5.27 -7.16
CA ARG A 43 3.75 -6.37 -8.10
C ARG A 43 4.46 -7.64 -7.67
N GLU A 44 5.65 -7.51 -7.09
CA GLU A 44 6.37 -8.63 -6.51
C GLU A 44 5.60 -9.20 -5.31
N GLN A 45 5.12 -8.35 -4.40
CA GLN A 45 4.27 -8.76 -3.28
C GLN A 45 2.98 -9.46 -3.75
N PHE A 46 2.28 -8.89 -4.74
CA PHE A 46 1.07 -9.50 -5.30
C PHE A 46 1.29 -10.88 -5.94
N LYS A 47 2.50 -11.15 -6.45
CA LYS A 47 2.86 -12.44 -7.07
C LYS A 47 3.40 -13.47 -6.08
N LEU A 48 4.25 -13.04 -5.16
CA LEU A 48 5.04 -13.92 -4.30
C LEU A 48 4.27 -14.36 -3.05
N THR A 49 3.33 -13.55 -2.60
CA THR A 49 2.52 -13.94 -1.47
C THR A 49 1.32 -14.74 -2.00
N SER A 50 1.09 -15.91 -1.43
CA SER A 50 -0.27 -16.45 -1.34
C SER A 50 -1.07 -15.50 -0.45
N LEU A 51 -1.37 -14.31 -0.98
CA LEU A 51 -2.05 -13.25 -0.26
C LEU A 51 -3.39 -13.82 0.21
N ASN A 52 -3.70 -13.59 1.48
CA ASN A 52 -5.03 -13.84 2.04
C ASN A 52 -6.05 -12.79 1.56
N THR A 53 -5.64 -11.92 0.64
CA THR A 53 -6.40 -10.86 -0.02
C THR A 53 -6.22 -10.98 -1.53
N ASN A 54 -7.20 -10.49 -2.29
CA ASN A 54 -7.12 -10.43 -3.76
C ASN A 54 -6.62 -9.06 -4.26
N PHE A 55 -6.07 -8.22 -3.38
CA PHE A 55 -5.55 -6.89 -3.67
C PHE A 55 -4.41 -6.50 -2.73
N VAL A 56 -3.61 -5.51 -3.15
CA VAL A 56 -2.57 -4.84 -2.35
C VAL A 56 -2.78 -3.33 -2.44
N LEU A 57 -2.73 -2.65 -1.29
CA LEU A 57 -2.76 -1.20 -1.18
C LEU A 57 -1.34 -0.64 -1.30
N LEU A 58 -1.24 0.54 -1.92
CA LEU A 58 -0.05 1.38 -1.89
C LEU A 58 -0.48 2.77 -1.46
N LEU A 59 -0.05 3.21 -0.29
CA LEU A 59 -0.38 4.53 0.23
C LEU A 59 0.87 5.40 0.20
N ILE A 60 0.84 6.50 -0.55
CA ILE A 60 1.97 7.44 -0.62
C ILE A 60 1.52 8.81 -0.15
N GLN A 61 2.01 9.19 1.03
CA GLN A 61 1.73 10.49 1.60
C GLN A 61 2.69 11.55 1.03
N GLY A 62 2.13 12.58 0.40
CA GLY A 62 2.86 13.81 0.05
C GLY A 62 2.65 14.91 1.11
N PHE A 63 3.05 16.14 0.81
CA PHE A 63 2.84 17.26 1.74
C PHE A 63 1.38 17.70 1.82
N GLU A 64 0.62 17.58 0.72
CA GLU A 64 -0.74 18.13 0.64
C GLU A 64 -1.81 17.05 0.42
N VAL A 65 -1.45 15.95 -0.23
CA VAL A 65 -2.39 14.90 -0.64
C VAL A 65 -1.82 13.51 -0.41
N LEU A 66 -2.72 12.53 -0.33
CA LEU A 66 -2.39 11.11 -0.27
C LEU A 66 -2.71 10.46 -1.61
N ASP A 67 -1.73 9.80 -2.23
CA ASP A 67 -2.03 8.87 -3.32
C ASP A 67 -2.45 7.51 -2.73
N VAL A 68 -3.64 7.05 -3.12
CA VAL A 68 -4.19 5.74 -2.74
C VAL A 68 -4.21 4.85 -3.97
N GLY A 69 -3.25 3.94 -4.02
CA GLY A 69 -3.11 2.90 -5.03
C GLY A 69 -3.74 1.58 -4.60
N VAL A 70 -4.34 0.88 -5.56
CA VAL A 70 -4.83 -0.50 -5.42
C VAL A 70 -4.31 -1.31 -6.60
N LEU A 71 -3.61 -2.40 -6.30
CA LEU A 71 -3.25 -3.44 -7.26
C LEU A 71 -4.13 -4.67 -7.03
N ASP A 72 -4.84 -5.10 -8.07
CA ASP A 72 -5.54 -6.38 -8.08
C ASP A 72 -5.30 -7.12 -9.43
N LYS A 73 -6.07 -8.19 -9.68
CA LYS A 73 -5.97 -8.98 -10.92
C LYS A 73 -6.24 -8.19 -12.21
N ARG A 74 -6.90 -7.04 -12.12
CA ARG A 74 -7.20 -6.13 -13.25
C ARG A 74 -6.06 -5.15 -13.52
N GLY A 75 -5.14 -4.99 -12.58
CA GLY A 75 -3.99 -4.09 -12.68
C GLY A 75 -3.93 -3.11 -11.52
N PHE A 76 -3.02 -2.14 -11.65
CA PHE A 76 -2.84 -1.07 -10.66
C PHE A 76 -3.63 0.17 -11.09
N VAL A 77 -4.36 0.76 -10.14
CA VAL A 77 -5.00 2.06 -10.28
C VAL A 77 -4.72 2.88 -9.03
N SER A 78 -4.55 4.20 -9.16
CA SER A 78 -4.42 5.09 -8.01
C SER A 78 -5.27 6.36 -8.13
N ARG A 79 -5.52 7.01 -7.00
CA ARG A 79 -6.25 8.27 -6.87
C ARG A 79 -5.65 9.12 -5.78
N LEU A 80 -5.49 10.40 -6.06
CA LEU A 80 -5.13 11.41 -5.08
C LEU A 80 -6.36 11.77 -4.22
N ILE A 81 -6.17 11.76 -2.91
CA ILE A 81 -7.15 12.18 -1.90
C ILE A 81 -6.64 13.45 -1.24
N THR A 82 -7.44 14.51 -1.29
CA THR A 82 -7.21 15.74 -0.55
C THR A 82 -7.85 15.63 0.83
N TYR A 83 -7.20 16.21 1.82
CA TYR A 83 -7.79 16.34 3.16
C TYR A 83 -8.73 17.54 3.21
N PRO A 84 -9.88 17.43 3.89
CA PRO A 84 -10.61 18.63 4.26
C PRO A 84 -9.66 19.47 5.14
N VAL A 85 -9.42 20.72 4.72
CA VAL A 85 -8.74 21.69 5.58
C VAL A 85 -9.64 21.86 6.79
N HIS A 86 -9.23 21.30 7.93
CA HIS A 86 -9.87 21.62 9.19
C HIS A 86 -9.60 23.11 9.43
N PRO A 87 -10.65 23.97 9.49
CA PRO A 87 -10.45 25.35 9.88
C PRO A 87 -9.79 25.34 11.26
N GLN A 88 -8.63 25.96 11.38
CA GLN A 88 -8.02 26.18 12.69
C GLN A 88 -8.99 27.06 13.49
N LEU A 89 -9.49 26.54 14.61
CA LEU A 89 -10.29 27.27 15.59
C LEU A 89 -9.46 28.38 16.25
#